data_AF-A0A8J6NYC0-F1
#
_entry.id   AF-A0A8J6NYC0-F1
#
_cell.length_a   1.000
_cell.length_b   1.000
_cell.length_c   1.000
_cell.angle_alpha   90.00
_cell.angle_beta   90.00
_cell.angle_gamma   90.00
#
_symmetry.space_group_name_H-M   'P 1'
#
loop_
_entity.id
_entity.type
_entity.pdbx_description
1 polymer ?
#
loop_
_entity_poly.entity_id
_entity_poly.type
_entity_poly.pdbx_seq_one_letter_code
_entity_poly.pdbx_strand_id
1 'polypeptide(L)'
;MHPVTMAGTLSPWTPAVFSLIVYGMMVLALVAVLLFISAWLGEKKKNPEKLRPYESGIIPTGSARLRYPVPFFLIAVFFLIFDVEGAYIFSWAVSCDRLGWSGWLQMSFFIIVLLFGLVYIWRKGGLDWGPTRTKD
;
A
#
# COMPACT_ATOMS: atom_id res chain seq x y z
N MET A 1 5.39 41.22 11.01
CA MET A 1 5.35 39.76 10.77
C MET A 1 5.96 39.54 9.41
N HIS A 2 7.20 39.03 9.34
CA HIS A 2 7.85 38.80 8.05
C HIS A 2 7.06 37.76 7.25
N PRO A 3 6.77 38.00 5.96
CA PRO A 3 6.23 36.95 5.11
C PRO A 3 7.28 35.83 5.09
N VAL A 4 6.84 34.59 5.29
CA VAL A 4 7.70 33.42 5.02
C VAL A 4 7.92 33.41 3.52
N THR A 5 8.94 34.15 3.10
CA THR A 5 9.38 34.27 1.71
C THR A 5 9.74 32.89 1.21
N MET A 6 9.01 32.41 0.20
CA MET A 6 9.34 31.32 -0.71
C MET A 6 10.48 30.45 -0.19
N ALA A 7 10.17 29.52 0.72
CA ALA A 7 11.10 28.46 1.07
C ALA A 7 11.49 27.79 -0.25
N GLY A 8 12.70 28.06 -0.72
CA GLY A 8 13.24 27.39 -1.89
C GLY A 8 13.04 25.90 -1.67
N THR A 9 12.56 25.18 -2.68
CA THR A 9 12.36 23.73 -2.64
C THR A 9 13.58 22.96 -2.13
N LEU A 10 14.76 23.60 -2.17
CA LEU A 10 16.08 23.13 -1.75
C LEU A 10 16.54 23.66 -0.36
N SER A 11 15.71 24.36 0.41
CA SER A 11 16.09 24.90 1.72
C SER A 11 16.32 23.77 2.75
N PRO A 12 17.50 23.70 3.41
CA PRO A 12 17.82 22.68 4.42
C PRO A 12 17.08 22.86 5.74
N TRP A 13 16.64 24.08 6.04
CA TRP A 13 16.18 24.50 7.36
C TRP A 13 14.65 24.51 7.49
N THR A 14 13.94 24.25 6.39
CA THR A 14 12.48 24.18 6.33
C THR A 14 12.06 22.77 5.94
N PRO A 15 11.06 22.15 6.59
CA PRO A 15 10.51 20.87 6.18
C PRO A 15 9.88 21.02 4.79
N ALA A 16 10.65 20.66 3.77
CA ALA A 16 10.34 20.75 2.35
C ALA A 16 10.91 19.52 1.62
N VAL A 17 10.85 19.52 0.29
CA VAL A 17 11.26 18.39 -0.55
C VAL A 17 12.71 17.95 -0.27
N PHE A 18 13.63 18.89 -0.09
CA PHE A 18 15.02 18.59 0.22
C PHE A 18 15.19 17.83 1.55
N SER A 19 14.53 18.28 2.63
CA SER A 19 14.56 17.61 3.92
C SER A 19 14.00 16.18 3.84
N LEU A 20 12.94 15.97 3.05
CA LEU A 20 12.35 14.65 2.82
C LEU A 20 13.32 13.71 2.10
N ILE A 21 13.99 14.20 1.04
CA ILE A 21 14.96 13.42 0.27
C ILE A 21 16.16 13.04 1.14
N VAL A 22 16.73 13.99 1.87
CA VAL A 22 17.90 13.75 2.74
C VAL A 22 17.55 12.73 3.82
N TYR A 23 16.40 12.88 4.48
CA TYR A 23 15.93 11.91 5.47
C TYR A 23 15.73 10.52 4.86
N GLY A 24 15.03 10.43 3.72
CA GLY A 24 14.82 9.16 3.03
C GLY A 24 16.13 8.47 2.66
N MET A 25 17.10 9.22 2.14
CA MET A 25 18.44 8.71 1.82
C MET A 25 19.18 8.24 3.07
N MET A 26 19.08 8.96 4.18
CA MET A 26 19.72 8.56 5.44
C MET A 26 19.14 7.24 5.98
N VAL A 27 17.82 7.07 5.92
CA VAL A 27 17.15 5.82 6.32
C VAL A 27 17.60 4.66 5.44
N LEU A 28 17.62 4.85 4.11
CA LEU A 28 18.07 3.82 3.17
C LEU A 28 19.55 3.45 3.40
N ALA A 29 20.41 4.45 3.62
CA ALA A 29 21.82 4.24 3.92
C ALA A 29 22.00 3.46 5.24
N LEU A 30 21.25 3.81 6.28
CA LEU A 30 21.29 3.10 7.56
C LEU A 30 20.87 1.64 7.39
N VAL A 31 19.76 1.37 6.73
CA VAL A 31 19.29 0.00 6.47
C VAL A 31 20.32 -0.79 5.66
N ALA A 32 20.91 -0.19 4.63
CA ALA A 32 21.95 -0.82 3.83
C ALA A 32 23.20 -1.15 4.65
N VAL A 33 23.65 -0.24 5.52
CA VAL A 33 24.80 -0.45 6.41
C VAL A 33 24.52 -1.58 7.41
N LEU A 34 23.33 -1.60 8.02
CA LEU A 34 22.95 -2.66 8.97
C LEU A 34 22.90 -4.03 8.30
N LEU A 35 22.30 -4.12 7.10
CA LEU A 35 22.28 -5.36 6.32
C LEU A 35 23.69 -5.78 5.89
N PHE A 36 24.53 -4.82 5.51
CA PHE A 36 25.93 -5.09 5.14
C PHE A 36 26.73 -5.64 6.32
N ILE A 37 26.66 -5.00 7.48
CA ILE A 37 27.34 -5.46 8.71
C ILE A 37 26.82 -6.84 9.10
N SER A 38 25.49 -7.07 9.08
CA SER A 38 24.90 -8.37 9.39
C SER A 38 25.40 -9.47 8.45
N ALA A 39 25.44 -9.20 7.14
CA ALA A 39 25.90 -10.16 6.14
C ALA A 39 27.42 -10.37 6.14
N TRP A 40 28.20 -9.39 6.62
CA TRP A 40 29.66 -9.47 6.72
C TRP A 40 30.10 -10.19 8.00
N LEU A 41 29.47 -9.90 9.13
CA LEU A 41 29.80 -10.47 10.43
C LEU A 41 29.17 -11.86 10.67
N GLY A 42 28.09 -12.18 9.96
CA GLY A 42 27.38 -13.46 10.08
C GLY A 42 28.21 -14.66 9.57
N GLU A 43 28.22 -15.75 10.35
CA GLU A 43 28.92 -16.98 9.98
C GLU A 43 28.24 -17.69 8.79
N LYS A 44 28.97 -17.86 7.69
CA LYS A 44 28.45 -18.43 6.43
C LYS A 44 28.64 -19.94 6.35
N LYS A 45 27.94 -20.71 7.18
CA LYS A 45 27.91 -22.19 7.08
C LYS A 45 26.77 -22.65 6.17
N LYS A 46 27.05 -22.73 4.85
CA LYS A 46 26.13 -23.30 3.87
C LYS A 46 26.09 -24.82 4.03
N ASN A 47 24.91 -25.37 4.29
CA ASN A 47 24.65 -26.81 4.31
C ASN A 47 23.45 -27.06 3.37
N PRO A 48 23.46 -28.09 2.50
CA PRO A 48 22.30 -28.44 1.68
C PRO A 48 20.98 -28.50 2.47
N GLU A 49 21.02 -29.01 3.71
CA GLU A 49 19.85 -29.08 4.59
C GLU A 49 19.39 -27.72 5.15
N LYS A 50 20.29 -26.74 5.22
CA LYS A 50 19.95 -25.35 5.62
C LYS A 50 19.40 -24.53 4.45
N LEU A 51 19.73 -24.92 3.21
CA LEU A 51 19.34 -24.21 1.99
C LEU A 51 18.05 -24.78 1.37
N ARG A 52 17.58 -25.95 1.82
CA ARG A 52 16.32 -26.54 1.36
C ARG A 52 15.11 -25.76 1.91
N PRO A 53 14.02 -25.62 1.13
CA PRO A 53 12.75 -25.11 1.64
C PRO A 53 12.24 -25.93 2.84
N TYR A 54 11.67 -25.26 3.82
CA TYR A 54 11.13 -25.91 5.01
C TYR A 54 9.73 -26.48 4.74
N GLU A 55 9.59 -27.81 4.77
CA GLU A 55 8.30 -28.52 4.70
C GLU A 55 8.13 -29.50 5.89
N SER A 56 8.47 -29.07 7.11
CA SER A 56 8.33 -29.90 8.34
C SER A 56 8.96 -31.30 8.25
N GLY A 57 10.07 -31.44 7.52
CA GLY A 57 10.79 -32.70 7.36
C GLY A 57 10.41 -33.52 6.12
N ILE A 58 9.44 -33.06 5.33
CA ILE A 58 9.09 -33.66 4.03
C ILE A 58 10.06 -33.13 2.95
N ILE A 59 10.46 -34.00 2.03
CA ILE A 59 11.28 -33.60 0.88
C ILE A 59 10.34 -32.86 -0.09
N PRO A 60 10.59 -31.57 -0.40
CA PRO A 60 9.73 -30.82 -1.29
C PRO A 60 9.66 -31.51 -2.65
N THR A 61 8.44 -31.85 -3.07
CA THR A 61 8.19 -32.50 -4.35
C THR A 61 7.38 -31.57 -5.25
N GLY A 62 7.88 -31.34 -6.45
CA GLY A 62 7.20 -30.55 -7.47
C GLY A 62 7.42 -29.03 -7.38
N SER A 63 6.55 -28.30 -8.08
CA SER A 63 6.61 -26.84 -8.19
C SER A 63 5.74 -26.19 -7.12
N ALA A 64 6.28 -25.22 -6.38
CA ALA A 64 5.54 -24.39 -5.43
C ALA A 64 4.50 -23.46 -6.10
N ARG A 65 4.33 -23.53 -7.43
CA ARG A 65 3.32 -22.76 -8.18
C ARG A 65 1.97 -23.48 -8.15
N LEU A 66 1.34 -23.47 -6.98
CA LEU A 66 -0.06 -23.85 -6.84
C LEU A 66 -0.94 -22.76 -7.47
N ARG A 67 -1.96 -23.19 -8.23
CA ARG A 67 -2.98 -22.29 -8.76
C ARG A 67 -3.94 -21.95 -7.62
N TYR A 68 -3.49 -21.08 -6.73
CA TYR A 68 -4.34 -20.57 -5.66
C TYR A 68 -5.54 -19.85 -6.29
N PRO A 69 -6.77 -20.08 -5.79
CA PRO A 69 -7.89 -19.22 -6.16
C PRO A 69 -7.50 -17.78 -5.85
N VAL A 70 -8.06 -16.83 -6.61
CA VAL A 70 -7.57 -15.45 -6.68
C VAL A 70 -8.46 -14.45 -5.92
N PRO A 71 -8.90 -14.69 -4.66
CA PRO A 71 -9.67 -13.69 -3.93
C PRO A 71 -8.86 -12.40 -3.73
N PHE A 72 -7.53 -12.50 -3.70
CA PHE A 72 -6.62 -11.34 -3.66
C PHE A 72 -6.73 -10.42 -4.88
N PHE A 73 -7.11 -10.93 -6.06
CA PHE A 73 -7.23 -10.08 -7.25
C PHE A 73 -8.46 -9.19 -7.18
N LEU A 74 -9.60 -9.71 -6.72
CA LEU A 74 -10.81 -8.90 -6.56
C LEU A 74 -10.59 -7.77 -5.54
N ILE A 75 -9.91 -8.06 -4.43
CA ILE A 75 -9.51 -7.01 -3.48
C ILE A 75 -8.52 -6.03 -4.09
N ALA A 76 -7.51 -6.48 -4.84
CA ALA A 76 -6.53 -5.58 -5.44
C ALA A 76 -7.16 -4.61 -6.44
N VAL A 77 -8.07 -5.10 -7.30
CA VAL A 77 -8.81 -4.25 -8.24
C VAL A 77 -9.75 -3.30 -7.50
N PHE A 78 -10.45 -3.77 -6.47
CA PHE A 78 -11.31 -2.92 -5.65
C PHE A 78 -10.51 -1.82 -4.93
N PHE A 79 -9.37 -2.16 -4.34
CA PHE A 79 -8.46 -1.20 -3.71
C PHE A 79 -7.97 -0.17 -4.72
N LEU A 80 -7.56 -0.60 -5.92
CA LEU A 80 -7.12 0.31 -6.97
C LEU A 80 -8.21 1.30 -7.41
N ILE A 81 -9.46 0.82 -7.56
CA ILE A 81 -10.58 1.72 -7.86
C ILE A 81 -10.79 2.68 -6.69
N PHE A 82 -10.94 2.16 -5.46
CA PHE A 82 -11.21 3.00 -4.29
C PHE A 82 -10.10 4.03 -4.00
N ASP A 83 -8.84 3.70 -4.28
CA ASP A 83 -7.71 4.62 -4.16
C ASP A 83 -7.79 5.80 -5.15
N VAL A 84 -8.17 5.53 -6.40
CA VAL A 84 -8.44 6.56 -7.41
C VAL A 84 -9.62 7.45 -7.00
N GLU A 85 -10.69 6.85 -6.47
CA GLU A 85 -11.86 7.59 -5.98
C GLU A 85 -11.51 8.46 -4.76
N GLY A 86 -10.59 7.99 -3.90
CA GLY A 86 -9.99 8.75 -2.82
C GLY A 86 -9.23 9.99 -3.31
N ALA A 87 -8.47 9.86 -4.41
CA ALA A 87 -7.78 10.99 -5.02
C ALA A 87 -8.76 12.06 -5.56
N TYR A 88 -9.93 11.66 -6.08
CA TYR A 88 -10.99 12.60 -6.46
C TYR A 88 -11.57 13.34 -5.25
N ILE A 89 -11.86 12.61 -4.16
CA ILE A 89 -12.32 13.23 -2.91
C ILE A 89 -11.30 14.22 -2.37
N PHE A 90 -10.02 13.85 -2.38
CA PHE A 90 -8.94 14.73 -1.92
C PHE A 90 -8.81 16.00 -2.77
N SER A 91 -8.88 15.86 -4.10
CA SER A 91 -8.81 16.98 -5.04
C SER A 91 -9.96 17.97 -4.83
N TRP A 92 -11.17 17.46 -4.60
CA TRP A 92 -12.32 18.28 -4.22
C TRP A 92 -12.11 18.94 -2.85
N ALA A 93 -11.62 18.20 -1.85
CA ALA A 93 -11.41 18.71 -0.49
C ALA A 93 -10.45 19.91 -0.46
N VAL A 94 -9.39 19.90 -1.27
CA VAL A 94 -8.45 21.03 -1.42
C VAL A 94 -9.12 22.28 -1.99
N SER A 95 -10.15 22.12 -2.82
CA SER A 95 -10.84 23.24 -3.49
C SER A 95 -12.23 23.55 -2.92
N CYS A 96 -12.65 22.86 -1.85
CA CYS A 96 -14.03 22.89 -1.33
C CYS A 96 -14.54 24.31 -1.09
N ASP A 97 -13.69 25.20 -0.56
CA ASP A 97 -14.04 26.60 -0.26
C ASP A 97 -14.51 27.39 -1.49
N ARG A 98 -14.05 27.04 -2.69
CA ARG A 98 -14.38 27.76 -3.93
C ARG A 98 -15.64 27.24 -4.62
N LEU A 99 -16.03 25.99 -4.37
CA LEU A 99 -17.16 25.36 -5.07
C LEU A 99 -18.51 25.58 -4.35
N GLY A 100 -18.48 25.95 -3.07
CA GLY A 100 -19.68 26.22 -2.27
C GLY A 100 -20.68 25.06 -2.25
N TRP A 101 -21.98 25.39 -2.19
CA TRP A 101 -23.05 24.40 -2.05
C TRP A 101 -23.19 23.46 -3.26
N SER A 102 -22.88 23.94 -4.47
CA SER A 102 -22.95 23.12 -5.68
C SER A 102 -21.91 22.01 -5.68
N GLY A 103 -20.66 22.31 -5.30
CA GLY A 103 -19.63 21.29 -5.17
C GLY A 103 -19.92 20.30 -4.05
N TRP A 104 -20.51 20.77 -2.94
CA TRP A 104 -20.91 19.89 -1.84
C TRP A 104 -21.96 18.86 -2.26
N LEU A 105 -22.97 19.26 -3.04
CA LEU A 105 -23.99 18.35 -3.57
C LEU A 105 -23.41 17.35 -4.56
N GLN A 106 -22.57 17.82 -5.50
CA GLN A 106 -21.91 16.95 -6.48
C GLN A 106 -21.04 15.90 -5.79
N MET A 107 -20.26 16.32 -4.79
CA MET A 107 -19.39 15.42 -4.05
C MET A 107 -20.16 14.43 -3.19
N SER A 108 -21.23 14.89 -2.54
CA SER A 108 -22.11 14.03 -1.74
C SER A 108 -22.77 12.95 -2.61
N PHE A 109 -23.25 13.31 -3.80
CA PHE A 109 -23.78 12.36 -4.78
C PHE A 109 -22.72 11.34 -5.20
N PHE A 110 -21.50 11.79 -5.50
CA PHE A 110 -20.40 10.92 -5.86
C PHE A 110 -20.04 9.90 -4.76
N ILE A 111 -19.94 10.35 -3.51
CA ILE A 111 -19.68 9.46 -2.35
C ILE A 111 -20.81 8.43 -2.19
N ILE A 112 -22.06 8.83 -2.37
CA ILE A 112 -23.20 7.91 -2.32
C ILE A 112 -23.07 6.80 -3.39
N VAL A 113 -22.70 7.17 -4.63
CA VAL A 113 -22.48 6.19 -5.70
C VAL A 113 -21.35 5.21 -5.34
N LEU A 114 -20.25 5.68 -4.73
CA LEU A 114 -19.17 4.81 -4.25
C LEU A 114 -19.65 3.84 -3.15
N LEU A 115 -20.44 4.33 -2.21
CA LEU A 115 -21.04 3.50 -1.16
C LEU A 115 -21.94 2.42 -1.75
N PHE A 116 -22.74 2.74 -2.78
CA PHE A 116 -23.54 1.73 -3.48
C PHE A 116 -22.67 0.67 -4.16
N GLY A 117 -21.58 1.06 -4.81
CA GLY A 117 -20.62 0.12 -5.40
C GLY A 117 -20.00 -0.81 -4.36
N LEU A 118 -19.58 -0.26 -3.21
CA LEU A 118 -19.05 -1.04 -2.08
C LEU A 118 -20.10 -2.01 -1.54
N VAL A 119 -21.32 -1.55 -1.28
CA VAL A 119 -22.42 -2.38 -0.77
C VAL A 119 -22.76 -3.51 -1.75
N TYR A 120 -22.76 -3.23 -3.06
CA TYR A 120 -23.02 -4.24 -4.08
C TYR A 120 -21.99 -5.37 -4.05
N ILE A 121 -20.69 -5.02 -4.04
CA ILE A 121 -19.61 -6.01 -4.02
C ILE A 121 -19.62 -6.79 -2.71
N TRP A 122 -19.88 -6.12 -1.59
CA TRP A 122 -20.01 -6.77 -0.29
C TRP A 122 -21.14 -7.80 -0.29
N ARG A 123 -22.31 -7.45 -0.82
CA ARG A 123 -23.44 -8.39 -0.96
C ARG A 123 -23.14 -9.56 -1.89
N LYS A 124 -22.26 -9.38 -2.87
CA LYS A 124 -21.84 -10.42 -3.83
C LYS A 124 -20.75 -11.35 -3.27
N GLY A 125 -20.32 -11.15 -2.03
CA GLY A 125 -19.25 -11.94 -1.41
C GLY A 125 -17.86 -11.63 -1.97
N GLY A 126 -17.68 -10.49 -2.62
CA GLY A 126 -16.34 -10.05 -3.09
C GLY A 126 -15.37 -9.76 -1.93
N LEU A 127 -15.91 -9.60 -0.71
CA LEU A 127 -15.17 -9.45 0.54
C LEU A 127 -15.30 -10.68 1.46
N ASP A 128 -15.74 -11.84 0.96
CA ASP A 128 -15.80 -13.05 1.79
C ASP A 128 -14.44 -13.77 1.79
N TRP A 129 -13.84 -13.86 2.97
CA TRP A 129 -12.53 -14.47 3.20
C TRP A 129 -12.69 -15.65 4.15
N GLY A 130 -12.99 -16.82 3.58
CA GLY A 130 -13.06 -18.06 4.32
C GLY A 130 -13.40 -19.25 3.42
N PRO A 131 -13.04 -20.49 3.81
CA PRO A 131 -13.50 -21.67 3.12
C PRO A 131 -15.03 -21.76 3.23
N THR A 132 -15.73 -21.46 2.14
CA THR A 132 -17.15 -21.80 2.02
C THR A 132 -17.23 -23.32 1.96
N ARG A 133 -17.57 -23.95 3.08
CA ARG A 133 -17.91 -25.37 3.13
C ARG A 133 -19.15 -25.56 2.25
N THR A 134 -18.94 -25.99 1.01
CA THR A 134 -20.00 -26.55 0.18
C THR A 134 -20.58 -27.73 0.95
N LYS A 135 -21.78 -27.55 1.49
CA LYS A 135 -22.60 -28.65 1.98
C LYS A 135 -23.18 -29.31 0.74
N ASP A 136 -22.53 -30.38 0.30
CA ASP A 136 -23.22 -31.47 -0.39
C ASP A 136 -24.02 -32.27 0.64
#